data_AF-A0AAD1YAC5-F1
#
_entry.id   AF-A0AAD1YAC5-F1
#
_cell.length_a   1.000
_cell.length_b   1.000
_cell.length_c   1.000
_cell.angle_alpha   90.00
_cell.angle_beta   90.00
_cell.angle_gamma   90.00
#
_symmetry.space_group_name_H-M   'P 1'
#
loop_
_entity.id
_entity.type
_entity.pdbx_description
1 polymer ?
#
loop_
_entity_poly.entity_id
_entity_poly.type
_entity_poly.pdbx_seq_one_letter_code
_entity_poly.pdbx_strand_id
1 'polypeptide(L)'
;MAFFSERNVIKELKFYPKSQFQEKEVETNEDGSIFYHFTFVRKGVKGYITATYIPSKKIYKSIDMDCNFGRPAGYNNYAELKDVMDHIRFLFKK
;
A
#
# COMPACT_ATOMS: atom_id res chain seq x y z
N MET A 1 -1.09 0.11 25.20
CA MET A 1 -0.73 0.75 23.90
C MET A 1 -1.99 0.87 23.07
N ALA A 2 -2.38 2.08 22.67
CA ALA A 2 -3.60 2.30 21.89
C ALA A 2 -3.39 1.77 20.46
N PHE A 3 -4.08 0.68 20.13
CA PHE A 3 -4.08 0.10 18.80
C PHE A 3 -4.79 1.07 17.85
N PHE A 4 -4.08 1.62 16.87
CA PHE A 4 -4.71 2.44 15.83
C PHE A 4 -5.45 1.50 14.89
N SER A 5 -6.77 1.65 14.75
CA SER A 5 -7.53 0.86 13.78
C SER A 5 -6.93 1.04 12.37
N GLU A 6 -6.71 -0.05 11.63
CA GLU A 6 -6.20 -0.02 10.26
C GLU A 6 -6.95 0.99 9.37
N ARG A 7 -8.27 1.17 9.59
CA ARG A 7 -9.08 2.20 8.91
C ARG A 7 -8.56 3.63 9.05
N ASN A 8 -8.02 4.00 10.21
CA ASN A 8 -7.42 5.32 10.42
C ASN A 8 -6.10 5.46 9.67
N VAL A 9 -5.32 4.38 9.61
CA VAL A 9 -4.08 4.34 8.83
C VAL A 9 -4.40 4.49 7.34
N ILE A 10 -5.33 3.69 6.82
CA ILE A 10 -5.78 3.75 5.42
C ILE A 10 -6.29 5.16 5.06
N LYS A 11 -7.13 5.76 5.91
CA LYS A 11 -7.59 7.14 5.70
C LYS A 11 -6.45 8.13 5.62
N GLU A 12 -5.48 8.07 6.53
CA GLU A 12 -4.32 8.96 6.53
C GLU A 12 -3.46 8.77 5.27
N LEU A 13 -3.18 7.51 4.88
CA LEU A 13 -2.34 7.19 3.72
C LEU A 13 -2.92 7.71 2.40
N LYS A 14 -4.24 7.81 2.25
CA LYS A 14 -4.89 8.42 1.07
C LYS A 14 -4.56 9.90 0.89
N PHE A 15 -4.17 10.59 1.96
CA PHE A 15 -3.83 12.02 1.94
C PHE A 15 -2.32 12.27 2.07
N TYR A 16 -1.52 11.21 2.19
CA TYR A 16 -0.08 11.37 2.32
C TYR A 16 0.52 11.93 1.01
N PRO A 17 1.38 12.94 1.08
CA PRO A 17 2.13 13.40 -0.08
C PRO A 17 3.23 12.40 -0.44
N LYS A 18 3.76 12.52 -1.67
CA LYS A 18 4.86 11.65 -2.17
C LYS A 18 6.05 11.54 -1.21
N SER A 19 6.41 12.62 -0.52
CA SER A 19 7.54 12.66 0.44
C SER A 19 7.37 11.73 1.64
N GLN A 20 6.15 11.29 1.95
CA GLN A 20 5.88 10.34 3.03
C GLN A 20 5.98 8.88 2.59
N PHE A 21 6.14 8.65 1.29
CA PHE A 21 6.29 7.33 0.70
C PHE A 21 7.69 7.17 0.12
N GLN A 22 8.22 5.95 0.22
CA GLN A 22 9.44 5.55 -0.44
C GLN A 22 9.16 4.30 -1.26
N GLU A 23 9.37 4.40 -2.57
CA GLU A 23 9.40 3.25 -3.47
C GLU A 23 10.65 2.43 -3.15
N LYS A 24 10.44 1.16 -2.78
CA LYS A 24 11.51 0.23 -2.48
C LYS A 24 11.81 -0.66 -3.66
N GLU A 25 10.77 -1.19 -4.28
CA GLU A 25 10.89 -2.21 -5.30
C GLU A 25 9.69 -2.14 -6.24
N VAL A 26 9.99 -2.24 -7.53
CA VAL A 26 9.01 -2.36 -8.60
C VAL A 26 9.52 -3.42 -9.57
N GLU A 27 8.86 -4.57 -9.59
CA GLU A 27 9.29 -5.71 -10.40
C GLU A 27 8.18 -6.10 -11.37
N THR A 28 8.56 -6.41 -12.61
CA THR A 28 7.62 -6.99 -13.58
C THR A 28 7.84 -8.49 -13.59
N ASN A 29 6.86 -9.24 -13.10
CA ASN A 29 6.87 -10.70 -13.12
C ASN A 29 6.74 -11.22 -14.56
N GLU A 30 7.19 -12.45 -14.79
CA GLU A 30 7.11 -13.13 -16.10
C GLU A 30 5.67 -13.21 -16.65
N ASP A 31 4.67 -13.29 -15.77
CA ASP A 31 3.24 -13.25 -16.11
C ASP A 31 2.74 -11.87 -16.61
N GLY A 32 3.62 -10.87 -16.69
CA GLY A 32 3.29 -9.48 -17.03
C GLY A 32 2.59 -8.71 -15.90
N SER A 33 2.54 -9.28 -14.70
CA SER A 33 2.08 -8.57 -13.49
C SER A 33 3.20 -7.71 -12.91
N ILE A 34 2.85 -6.60 -12.27
CA ILE A 34 3.81 -5.66 -11.67
C ILE A 34 3.66 -5.74 -10.15
N PHE A 35 4.72 -6.18 -9.48
CA PHE A 35 4.85 -6.07 -8.04
C PHE A 35 5.32 -4.66 -7.67
N TYR A 36 4.64 -4.07 -6.70
CA TYR A 36 4.97 -2.77 -6.13
C TYR A 36 5.22 -2.95 -4.64
N HIS A 37 6.28 -2.33 -4.13
CA HIS A 37 6.58 -2.27 -2.71
C HIS A 37 6.90 -0.83 -2.32
N PHE A 38 6.02 -0.26 -1.49
CA PHE A 38 6.18 1.06 -0.92
C PHE A 38 6.31 0.97 0.59
N THR A 39 7.14 1.84 1.15
CA THR A 39 7.30 2.01 2.60
C THR A 39 6.88 3.41 3.00
N PHE A 40 6.35 3.56 4.20
CA PHE A 40 5.94 4.85 4.75
C PHE A 40 6.24 4.92 6.25
N VAL A 41 6.32 6.15 6.76
CA VAL A 41 6.48 6.41 8.20
C VAL A 41 5.24 7.14 8.71
N ARG A 42 4.61 6.59 9.74
CA ARG A 42 3.47 7.20 10.41
C ARG A 42 3.78 7.38 11.88
N LYS A 43 3.84 8.63 12.35
CA LYS A 43 4.05 8.98 13.77
C LYS A 43 5.26 8.24 14.39
N GLY A 44 6.35 8.13 13.62
CA GLY A 44 7.58 7.43 14.03
C GLY A 44 7.58 5.92 13.81
N VAL A 45 6.47 5.32 13.36
CA VAL A 45 6.37 3.88 13.08
C VAL A 45 6.50 3.63 11.58
N LYS A 46 7.37 2.68 11.20
CA LYS A 46 7.52 2.24 9.81
C LYS A 46 6.44 1.21 9.45
N GLY A 47 5.80 1.42 8.33
CA GLY A 47 4.89 0.47 7.68
C GLY A 47 5.25 0.29 6.22
N TYR A 48 4.66 -0.74 5.61
CA TYR A 48 4.79 -1.00 4.19
C TYR A 48 3.45 -1.38 3.57
N ILE A 49 3.34 -1.12 2.27
CA ILE A 49 2.25 -1.58 1.44
C ILE A 49 2.83 -2.18 0.17
N THR A 50 2.43 -3.42 -0.11
CA THR A 50 2.80 -4.16 -1.30
C THR A 50 1.56 -4.45 -2.13
N ALA A 51 1.72 -4.48 -3.45
CA ALA A 51 0.61 -4.81 -4.33
C ALA A 51 1.11 -5.50 -5.60
N THR A 52 0.37 -6.50 -6.06
CA THR A 52 0.59 -7.10 -7.38
C THR A 52 -0.48 -6.60 -8.33
N TYR A 53 -0.12 -5.77 -9.30
CA TYR A 53 -1.04 -5.23 -10.31
C TYR A 53 -0.98 -6.05 -11.60
N ILE A 54 -2.13 -6.33 -12.21
CA ILE A 54 -2.22 -7.00 -13.52
C ILE A 54 -2.63 -5.95 -14.55
N PRO A 55 -1.70 -5.42 -15.37
CA PRO A 55 -1.98 -4.34 -16.33
C PRO A 55 -3.03 -4.71 -17.37
N SER A 56 -3.01 -5.95 -17.88
CA SER A 56 -3.92 -6.44 -18.91
C SER A 56 -5.39 -6.40 -18.47
N LYS A 57 -5.64 -6.69 -17.19
CA LYS A 57 -6.98 -6.71 -16.58
C LYS A 57 -7.32 -5.41 -15.83
N LYS A 58 -6.35 -4.53 -15.63
CA LYS A 58 -6.47 -3.31 -14.80
C LYS A 58 -6.96 -3.58 -13.37
N ILE A 59 -6.54 -4.69 -12.76
CA ILE A 59 -6.92 -5.10 -11.40
C ILE A 59 -5.69 -5.38 -10.54
N TYR A 60 -5.86 -5.36 -9.22
CA TYR A 60 -4.84 -5.84 -8.28
C TYR A 60 -5.08 -7.31 -7.95
N LYS A 61 -4.07 -8.16 -8.14
CA LYS A 61 -4.10 -9.57 -7.74
C LYS A 61 -4.06 -9.70 -6.20
N SER A 62 -3.22 -8.90 -5.57
CA SER A 62 -3.12 -8.78 -4.11
C SER A 62 -2.75 -7.35 -3.74
N ILE A 63 -3.21 -6.92 -2.57
CA ILE A 63 -2.74 -5.71 -1.90
C ILE A 63 -2.61 -6.09 -0.43
N ASP A 64 -1.41 -5.94 0.09
CA ASP A 64 -1.07 -6.28 1.46
C ASP A 64 -0.44 -5.06 2.10
N MET A 65 -0.91 -4.73 3.30
CA MET A 65 -0.38 -3.62 4.06
C MET A 65 -0.04 -4.16 5.43
N ASP A 66 1.23 -4.07 5.78
CA ASP A 66 1.68 -4.38 7.12
C ASP A 66 2.11 -3.09 7.76
N CYS A 67 1.43 -2.80 8.84
CA CYS A 67 1.92 -1.84 9.77
C CYS A 67 2.28 -2.63 11.02
N ASN A 68 3.47 -2.42 11.57
CA ASN A 68 3.94 -2.98 12.85
C ASN A 68 3.07 -2.54 14.07
N PHE A 69 1.74 -2.49 13.94
CA PHE A 69 0.72 -2.15 14.94
C PHE A 69 0.15 -3.39 15.65
N GLY A 70 0.78 -4.56 15.51
CA GLY A 70 0.65 -5.64 16.50
C GLY A 70 -0.54 -6.59 16.38
N ARG A 71 -1.19 -6.73 15.21
CA ARG A 71 -2.04 -7.90 14.88
C ARG A 71 -2.07 -8.21 13.37
N PRO A 72 -2.30 -9.48 12.98
CA PRO A 72 -2.24 -9.95 11.60
C PRO A 72 -3.38 -9.36 10.76
N ALA A 73 -3.07 -9.10 9.49
CA ALA A 73 -3.96 -8.66 8.40
C ALA A 73 -5.33 -9.37 8.47
N GLY A 74 -6.27 -8.75 9.17
CA GLY A 74 -7.59 -9.31 9.46
C GLY A 74 -8.62 -8.68 8.55
N TYR A 75 -8.87 -9.34 7.41
CA TYR A 75 -9.88 -8.96 6.41
C TYR A 75 -9.65 -7.56 5.79
N ASN A 76 -8.71 -7.53 4.85
CA ASN A 76 -8.46 -6.41 3.94
C ASN A 76 -9.78 -5.91 3.32
N ASN A 77 -10.19 -4.70 3.70
CA ASN A 77 -11.13 -3.89 2.92
C ASN A 77 -10.45 -3.57 1.57
N TYR A 78 -10.56 -4.50 0.62
CA TYR A 78 -9.90 -4.46 -0.68
C TYR A 78 -10.14 -3.14 -1.43
N ALA A 79 -11.32 -2.54 -1.27
CA ALA A 79 -11.66 -1.26 -1.87
C ALA A 79 -10.84 -0.09 -1.31
N GLU A 80 -10.67 0.01 0.02
CA GLU A 80 -9.97 1.16 0.60
C GLU A 80 -8.46 1.08 0.41
N LEU A 81 -7.89 -0.12 0.41
CA LEU A 81 -6.48 -0.36 0.09
C LEU A 81 -6.18 -0.12 -1.40
N LYS A 82 -7.11 -0.47 -2.29
CA LYS A 82 -7.02 -0.12 -3.71
C LYS A 82 -6.91 1.39 -3.91
N ASP A 83 -7.73 2.17 -3.22
CA ASP A 83 -7.66 3.64 -3.30
C ASP A 83 -6.30 4.18 -2.82
N VAL A 84 -5.73 3.60 -1.75
CA VAL A 84 -4.38 3.96 -1.28
C VAL A 84 -3.35 3.64 -2.35
N MET A 85 -3.39 2.44 -2.94
CA MET A 85 -2.44 2.06 -3.99
C MET A 85 -2.60 2.87 -5.26
N ASP A 86 -3.82 3.20 -5.68
CA ASP A 86 -4.07 4.06 -6.84
C ASP A 86 -3.51 5.46 -6.59
N HIS A 87 -3.68 6.01 -5.37
CA HIS A 87 -3.09 7.28 -4.95
C HIS A 87 -1.56 7.24 -4.98
N ILE A 88 -0.94 6.23 -4.37
CA ILE A 88 0.53 6.09 -4.36
C ILE A 88 1.04 5.96 -5.80
N ARG A 89 0.43 5.10 -6.62
CA ARG A 89 0.83 4.95 -8.02
C ARG A 89 0.67 6.24 -8.81
N PHE A 90 -0.34 7.06 -8.52
CA PHE A 90 -0.48 8.38 -9.12
C PHE A 90 0.66 9.32 -8.71
N LEU A 91 1.09 9.32 -7.45
CA LEU A 91 2.23 10.12 -6.96
C LEU A 91 3.57 9.69 -7.58
N PHE A 92 3.73 8.41 -7.91
CA PHE A 92 4.96 7.85 -8.47
C PHE A 92 4.96 7.74 -10.01
N LYS A 93 3.79 7.78 -10.67
CA LYS A 93 3.70 7.97 -12.11
C LYS A 93 4.30 9.34 -12.48
N LYS A 94 5.37 9.30 -13.27
CA LYS A 94 5.84 10.46 -14.03
C LYS A 94 5.04 10.57 -15.32
#